data_AF-A0AB39PUL3-F1
#
_entry.id   AF-A0AB39PUL3-F1
#
_cell.length_a   1.000
_cell.length_b   1.000
_cell.length_c   1.000
_cell.angle_alpha   90.00
_cell.angle_beta   90.00
_cell.angle_gamma   90.00
#
_symmetry.space_group_name_H-M   'P 1'
#
loop_
_entity.id
_entity.type
_entity.pdbx_description
1 polymer ?
#
loop_
_entity_poly.entity_id
_entity_poly.type
_entity_poly.pdbx_seq_one_letter_code
_entity_poly.pdbx_strand_id
1 'polypeptide(L)'
;MTTAIPYHADAAHTTPLAFQWTRIETGDEVFYEATGNCPVCACAMTRSWTFGQHLLAKGGFLGRRDEPGPQAYHTLCRCRTTHLGRPPQEEFGCGALLVIAPPTPPGGPAS
;
A
#
# COMPACT_ATOMS: atom_id res chain seq x y z
N MET A 1 18.51 -1.26 20.18
CA MET A 1 18.26 0.20 20.24
C MET A 1 17.79 0.61 18.86
N THR A 2 16.58 1.15 18.73
CA THR A 2 16.08 1.63 17.43
C THR A 2 16.78 2.94 17.11
N THR A 3 17.59 2.96 16.06
CA THR A 3 18.25 4.18 15.57
C THR A 3 17.20 5.26 15.30
N ALA A 4 17.44 6.48 15.77
CA ALA A 4 16.52 7.57 15.52
C ALA A 4 16.51 7.90 14.02
N ILE A 5 15.32 7.92 13.41
CA ILE A 5 15.16 8.11 11.97
C ILE A 5 14.85 9.59 11.70
N PRO A 6 15.62 10.33 10.89
CA PRO A 6 15.28 11.71 10.54
C PRO A 6 13.99 11.77 9.73
N TYR A 7 13.24 12.87 9.89
CA TYR A 7 12.10 13.18 9.03
C TYR A 7 12.57 13.84 7.74
N HIS A 8 12.02 13.39 6.61
CA HIS A 8 12.30 13.94 5.28
C HIS A 8 10.96 14.16 4.57
N ALA A 9 10.53 15.41 4.46
CA ALA A 9 9.21 15.76 3.92
C ALA A 9 9.00 15.26 2.47
N ASP A 10 10.07 15.27 1.67
CA ASP A 10 10.04 14.92 0.25
C ASP A 10 10.55 13.49 -0.02
N ALA A 11 10.58 12.63 1.01
CA ALA A 11 11.05 11.27 0.84
C ALA A 11 10.21 10.54 -0.22
N ALA A 12 10.89 9.96 -1.21
CA ALA A 12 10.24 9.18 -2.26
C ALA A 12 11.12 8.01 -2.68
N HIS A 13 10.48 6.91 -3.05
CA HIS A 13 11.10 5.75 -3.68
C HIS A 13 10.32 5.42 -4.95
N THR A 14 10.83 5.91 -6.08
CA THR A 14 10.14 5.85 -7.38
C THR A 14 10.37 4.54 -8.13
N THR A 15 11.34 3.71 -7.72
CA THR A 15 11.51 2.36 -8.26
C THR A 15 10.43 1.44 -7.67
N PRO A 16 9.71 0.66 -8.50
CA PRO A 16 8.68 -0.26 -8.01
C PRO A 16 9.22 -1.27 -7.00
N LEU A 17 8.59 -1.31 -5.83
CA LEU A 17 8.87 -2.25 -4.76
C LEU A 17 8.09 -3.55 -4.96
N ALA A 18 8.75 -4.69 -4.79
CA ALA A 18 8.11 -6.00 -4.80
C ALA A 18 7.48 -6.28 -3.42
N PHE A 19 6.23 -5.85 -3.23
CA PHE A 19 5.46 -6.21 -2.04
C PHE A 19 4.80 -7.58 -2.24
N GLN A 20 4.62 -8.30 -1.14
CA GLN A 20 3.85 -9.54 -1.15
C GLN A 20 2.37 -9.20 -1.19
N TRP A 21 1.69 -9.68 -2.23
CA TRP A 21 0.26 -9.48 -2.41
C TRP A 21 -0.53 -10.70 -1.95
N THR A 22 -1.60 -10.44 -1.20
CA THR A 22 -2.58 -11.44 -0.74
C THR A 22 -3.96 -11.00 -1.18
N ARG A 23 -4.68 -11.87 -1.91
CA ARG A 23 -6.09 -11.69 -2.25
C ARG A 23 -6.94 -12.26 -1.12
N ILE A 24 -7.81 -11.45 -0.55
CA ILE A 24 -8.69 -11.80 0.58
C ILE A 24 -10.13 -11.69 0.11
N GLU A 25 -10.89 -12.77 0.22
CA GLU A 25 -12.31 -12.82 -0.07
C GLU A 25 -13.11 -12.93 1.24
N THR A 26 -14.01 -11.97 1.47
CA THR A 26 -14.89 -11.94 2.65
C THR A 26 -16.32 -11.76 2.18
N GLY A 27 -17.07 -12.87 2.07
CA GLY A 27 -18.41 -12.85 1.49
C GLY A 27 -18.36 -12.43 0.02
N ASP A 28 -19.07 -11.36 -0.34
CA ASP A 28 -19.08 -10.80 -1.69
C ASP A 28 -17.98 -9.74 -1.92
N GLU A 29 -17.18 -9.42 -0.90
CA GLU A 29 -16.12 -8.42 -0.98
C GLU A 29 -14.75 -9.06 -1.25
N VAL A 30 -14.03 -8.50 -2.21
CA VAL A 30 -12.65 -8.88 -2.53
C VAL A 30 -11.71 -7.71 -2.20
N PHE A 31 -10.72 -8.00 -1.37
CA PHE A 31 -9.65 -7.10 -0.99
C PHE A 31 -8.30 -7.65 -1.44
N TYR A 32 -7.38 -6.75 -1.73
CA TYR A 32 -5.99 -7.10 -2.00
C TYR A 32 -5.13 -6.38 -0.97
N GLU A 33 -4.35 -7.14 -0.23
CA GLU A 33 -3.37 -6.63 0.73
C GLU A 33 -1.97 -6.75 0.14
N ALA A 34 -1.24 -5.63 0.07
CA ALA A 34 0.20 -5.63 -0.19
C ALA A 34 0.95 -5.42 1.13
N THR A 35 1.81 -6.36 1.49
CA THR A 35 2.68 -6.29 2.66
C THR A 35 4.13 -6.19 2.22
N GLY A 36 4.89 -5.29 2.84
CA GLY A 36 6.30 -5.09 2.54
C GLY A 36 6.94 -4.13 3.52
N ASN A 37 8.16 -3.68 3.22
CA ASN A 37 8.89 -2.74 4.06
C ASN A 37 9.11 -1.42 3.33
N CYS A 38 9.03 -0.32 4.08
CA CYS A 38 9.43 0.98 3.56
C CYS A 38 10.97 1.03 3.42
N PRO A 39 11.54 1.33 2.24
CA PRO A 39 12.99 1.41 2.04
C PRO A 39 13.62 2.62 2.76
N VAL A 40 12.83 3.63 3.12
CA VAL A 40 13.32 4.85 3.78
C VAL A 40 13.49 4.65 5.28
N CYS A 41 12.53 3.99 5.95
CA CYS A 41 12.51 3.86 7.41
C CYS A 41 12.52 2.40 7.90
N ALA A 42 12.64 1.43 7.00
CA ALA A 42 12.67 -0.01 7.24
C ALA A 42 11.43 -0.61 7.94
N CYS A 43 10.38 0.18 8.17
CA CYS A 43 9.17 -0.29 8.84
C CYS A 43 8.36 -1.24 7.96
N ALA A 44 7.85 -2.31 8.57
CA ALA A 44 6.84 -3.16 7.94
C ALA A 44 5.54 -2.37 7.74
N MET A 45 4.88 -2.60 6.62
CA MET A 45 3.63 -1.97 6.26
C MET A 45 2.72 -2.93 5.50
N THR A 46 1.42 -2.80 5.74
CA THR A 46 0.36 -3.49 5.00
C THR A 46 -0.60 -2.44 4.46
N ARG A 47 -0.99 -2.60 3.20
CA ARG A 47 -1.93 -1.71 2.51
C ARG A 47 -3.01 -2.56 1.86
N SER A 48 -4.26 -2.22 2.11
CA SER A 48 -5.41 -2.87 1.51
C SER A 48 -6.03 -1.99 0.44
N TRP A 49 -6.46 -2.61 -0.64
CA TRP A 49 -7.28 -2.01 -1.68
C TRP A 49 -8.50 -2.90 -1.93
N THR A 50 -9.68 -2.28 -1.96
CA THR A 50 -10.91 -2.94 -2.38
C THR A 50 -11.11 -2.64 -3.86
N PHE A 51 -11.20 -3.68 -4.67
CA PHE A 51 -11.47 -3.56 -6.11
C PHE A 51 -12.89 -4.00 -6.48
N GLY A 52 -13.71 -4.36 -5.49
CA GLY A 52 -15.13 -4.65 -5.65
C GLY A 52 -16.05 -3.45 -5.43
N GLN A 53 -17.34 -3.68 -5.66
CA GLN A 53 -18.40 -2.76 -5.31
C GLN A 53 -18.74 -2.81 -3.82
N HIS A 54 -19.10 -1.67 -3.24
CA HIS A 54 -20.00 -1.68 -2.09
C HIS A 54 -21.43 -2.01 -2.57
N LEU A 55 -22.11 -2.90 -1.86
CA LEU A 55 -23.56 -3.07 -1.95
C LEU A 55 -24.22 -1.71 -1.71
N LEU A 56 -24.90 -1.16 -2.72
CA LEU A 56 -25.72 0.02 -2.50
C LEU A 56 -26.90 -0.38 -1.63
N ALA A 57 -27.19 0.43 -0.60
CA ALA A 57 -28.33 0.24 0.30
C ALA A 57 -29.71 0.16 -0.41
N LYS A 58 -29.77 0.44 -1.72
CA LYS A 58 -30.96 0.34 -2.57
C LYS A 58 -30.85 -0.76 -3.65
N GLY A 59 -30.13 -1.85 -3.39
CA GLY A 59 -30.21 -3.09 -4.20
C GLY A 59 -29.70 -2.96 -5.63
N GLY A 60 -28.69 -2.12 -5.87
CA GLY A 60 -28.11 -1.90 -7.20
C GLY A 60 -26.60 -2.13 -7.24
N PHE A 61 -26.12 -2.58 -8.41
CA PHE A 61 -24.70 -2.80 -8.71
C PHE A 61 -24.20 -1.75 -9.74
N LEU A 62 -23.33 -0.83 -9.33
CA LEU A 62 -22.45 -0.02 -10.20
C LEU A 62 -21.36 -0.95 -10.76
N GLY A 63 -21.43 -1.33 -12.04
CA GLY A 63 -20.54 -2.29 -12.73
C GLY A 63 -19.13 -2.52 -12.13
N ARG A 64 -18.68 -3.79 -12.13
CA ARG A 64 -17.38 -4.23 -11.60
C ARG A 64 -16.26 -3.28 -12.06
N ARG A 65 -15.51 -2.72 -11.11
CA ARG A 65 -14.18 -2.21 -11.41
C ARG A 65 -13.29 -3.40 -11.71
N ASP A 66 -12.40 -3.24 -12.68
CA ASP A 66 -11.48 -4.29 -13.07
C ASP A 66 -10.59 -4.70 -11.88
N GLU A 67 -10.23 -5.98 -11.84
CA GLU A 67 -9.19 -6.49 -10.94
C GLU A 67 -7.89 -5.68 -11.11
N PRO A 68 -7.01 -5.65 -10.10
CA PRO A 68 -5.77 -4.88 -10.17
C PRO A 68 -5.00 -5.18 -11.46
N GLY A 69 -4.86 -4.15 -12.31
CA GLY A 69 -4.19 -4.24 -13.60
C GLY A 69 -2.66 -4.22 -13.48
N PRO A 70 -1.93 -4.24 -14.62
CA PRO A 70 -0.47 -4.33 -14.64
C PRO A 70 0.25 -3.03 -14.25
N GLN A 71 -0.47 -2.01 -13.82
CA GLN A 71 0.09 -0.71 -13.48
C GLN A 71 0.65 -0.71 -12.05
N ALA A 72 1.71 0.06 -11.83
CA ALA A 72 2.26 0.25 -10.50
C ALA A 72 1.31 1.06 -9.60
N TYR A 73 1.35 0.76 -8.31
CA TYR A 73 0.54 1.37 -7.27
C TYR A 73 1.35 2.40 -6.52
N HIS A 74 0.72 3.51 -6.12
CA HIS A 74 1.34 4.52 -5.28
C HIS A 74 0.77 4.44 -3.86
N THR A 75 1.64 4.53 -2.86
CA THR A 75 1.21 4.60 -1.47
C THR A 75 2.16 5.43 -0.62
N LEU A 76 1.67 5.92 0.52
CA LEU A 76 2.52 6.61 1.49
C LEU A 76 2.91 5.66 2.62
N CYS A 77 4.15 5.81 3.10
CA CYS A 77 4.63 5.21 4.33
C CYS A 77 3.82 5.72 5.54
N ARG A 78 3.02 4.85 6.15
CA ARG A 78 2.18 5.16 7.33
C ARG A 78 2.70 4.53 8.62
N CYS A 79 4.03 4.39 8.77
CA CYS A 79 4.59 3.83 10.00
C CYS A 79 4.22 4.69 11.22
N ARG A 80 4.21 4.08 12.41
CA ARG A 80 3.98 4.79 13.69
C ARG A 80 5.27 5.05 14.46
N THR A 81 6.42 4.87 13.81
CA THR A 81 7.72 5.12 14.41
C THR A 81 7.96 6.60 14.61
N THR A 82 8.77 6.94 15.61
CA THR A 82 9.19 8.32 15.86
C THR A 82 10.19 8.77 14.80
N HIS A 83 9.90 9.89 14.14
CA HIS A 83 10.81 10.56 13.22
C HIS A 83 11.28 11.89 13.80
N LEU A 84 12.60 12.09 13.89
CA LEU A 84 13.19 13.31 14.44
C LEU A 84 12.92 14.50 13.51
N GLY A 85 12.42 15.60 14.08
CA GLY A 85 12.11 16.80 13.31
C GLY A 85 10.80 16.73 12.51
N ARG A 86 9.97 15.69 12.73
CA ARG A 86 8.64 15.61 12.13
C ARG A 86 7.73 16.72 12.67
N PRO A 87 7.11 17.55 11.82
CA PRO A 87 6.14 18.55 12.25
C PRO A 87 4.94 17.91 12.97
N PRO A 88 4.34 18.59 13.97
CA PRO A 88 3.21 18.04 14.74
C PRO A 88 1.94 17.81 13.90
N GLN A 89 1.77 18.55 12.79
CA GLN A 89 0.65 18.38 11.87
C GLN A 89 0.81 17.22 10.87
N GLU A 90 2.00 16.59 10.80
CA GLU A 90 2.23 15.46 9.90
C GLU A 90 1.66 14.18 10.52
N GLU A 91 0.60 13.65 9.90
CA GLU A 91 -0.12 12.46 10.37
C GLU A 91 0.63 11.16 10.03
N PHE A 92 1.46 11.17 8.99
CA PHE A 92 2.20 9.99 8.56
C PHE A 92 3.51 9.83 9.35
N GLY A 93 4.03 8.61 9.42
CA GLY A 93 5.31 8.33 10.08
C GLY A 93 6.46 8.97 9.34
N CYS A 94 6.94 8.25 8.32
CA CYS A 94 7.99 8.75 7.44
C CYS A 94 7.44 9.50 6.23
N GLY A 95 6.14 9.38 5.93
CA GLY A 95 5.47 10.10 4.83
C GLY A 95 5.92 9.72 3.42
N ALA A 96 6.95 8.88 3.28
CA ALA A 96 7.58 8.62 2.00
C ALA A 96 6.60 8.10 0.94
N LEU A 97 6.66 8.69 -0.27
CA LEU A 97 5.92 8.21 -1.43
C LEU A 97 6.60 6.97 -2.01
N LEU A 98 5.87 5.86 -2.06
CA LEU A 98 6.36 4.57 -2.52
C LEU A 98 5.62 4.14 -3.78
N VAL A 99 6.37 3.62 -4.75
CA VAL A 99 5.84 2.90 -5.91
C VAL A 99 5.89 1.40 -5.61
N ILE A 100 4.79 0.69 -5.81
CA ILE A 100 4.65 -0.74 -5.54
C ILE A 100 4.29 -1.45 -6.86
N ALA A 101 4.99 -2.54 -7.16
CA ALA A 101 4.67 -3.38 -8.30
C ALA A 101 3.26 -4.01 -8.16
N PRO A 102 2.51 -4.20 -9.25
CA PRO A 102 1.19 -4.85 -9.20
C PRO A 102 1.29 -6.28 -8.64
N PRO A 103 0.16 -6.86 -8.16
CA PRO A 103 0.12 -8.29 -7.84
C PRO A 103 0.49 -9.10 -9.08
N THR A 104 1.44 -10.02 -8.95
CA THR A 104 1.73 -10.98 -10.02
C THR A 104 0.52 -11.89 -10.20
N PRO A 105 -0.05 -12.01 -11.42
CA PRO A 105 -1.15 -12.92 -11.66
C PRO A 105 -0.69 -14.36 -11.33
N PRO A 106 -1.56 -15.20 -10.75
CA PRO A 106 -1.24 -16.60 -10.50
C PRO A 106 -0.94 -17.29 -11.84
N GLY A 107 0.34 -17.51 -12.14
CA GLY A 107 0.81 -18.12 -13.40
C GLY A 107 1.78 -17.29 -14.26
N GLY A 108 2.16 -16.07 -13.85
CA GLY A 108 3.22 -15.29 -14.53
C GLY A 108 4.64 -15.78 -14.18
N PRO A 109 5.62 -15.68 -15.09
CA PRO A 109 6.94 -16.28 -14.90
C PRO A 109 7.69 -15.58 -13.77
N ALA A 110 8.22 -16.39 -12.85
CA ALA A 110 9.30 -15.95 -11.97
C ALA A 110 10.46 -15.49 -12.87
N SER A 111 10.86 -14.23 -12.73
CA SER A 111 12.11 -13.71 -13.31
C SER A 111 13.13 -13.54 -12.20
#